data_AF-A0A534HVV2-F1
#
_entry.id   AF-A0A534HVV2-F1
#
_cell.length_a   1.000
_cell.length_b   1.000
_cell.length_c   1.000
_cell.angle_alpha   90.00
_cell.angle_beta   90.00
_cell.angle_gamma   90.00
#
_symmetry.space_group_name_H-M   'P 1'
#
loop_
_entity.id
_entity.type
_entity.pdbx_description
1 polymer ?
#
loop_
_entity_poly.entity_id
_entity_poly.type
_entity_poly.pdbx_seq_one_letter_code
_entity_poly.pdbx_strand_id
1 'polypeptide(L)'
;MSCGDLYFEKFRHQYSLLSAYFRHSLSLEADQLDVNSFASLELKRDNFNRALATEIEQCRSRSPHLFATRYSGTFFGIKQAIEADAIVAALKDRQTACKSADDKLRWGTIALGRALLKISNSPGHFAQYLKPKATTYRRYLALRRRSLWAEWLASTACLGPLGDPEWRRGNRAFNQDSLALLPRLARAKAEIGVIYADPPYTNDQYSRFYHLLETLCLYDYPKTTGAGLYRPNRFHTAFSIKSKAAHALQTLVETSAKTGADLILSYPRGGVAIEAGADIPRMLRRNFRRVEVCHSAPQQHSTFGASKGSARAEATEVVYLARSA
;
A
#
# COMPACT_ATOMS: atom_id res chain seq x y z
N MET A 1 10.86 25.59 13.01
CA MET A 1 9.55 25.57 12.32
C MET A 1 9.13 24.12 12.16
N SER A 2 8.00 23.72 12.74
CA SER A 2 7.50 22.34 12.66
C SER A 2 7.04 21.98 11.24
N CYS A 3 6.86 20.70 10.94
CA CYS A 3 6.21 20.28 9.68
C CYS A 3 4.83 20.92 9.54
N GLY A 4 4.07 21.04 10.63
CA GLY A 4 2.78 21.75 10.63
C GLY A 4 2.93 23.18 10.13
N ASP A 5 3.77 23.98 10.78
CA ASP A 5 3.99 25.39 10.41
C ASP A 5 4.44 25.56 8.96
N LEU A 6 5.25 24.63 8.45
CA LEU A 6 5.77 24.69 7.09
C LEU A 6 4.67 24.52 6.03
N TYR A 7 3.70 23.65 6.27
CA TYR A 7 2.71 23.26 5.26
C TYR A 7 1.31 23.83 5.51
N PHE A 8 1.03 24.33 6.71
CA PHE A 8 -0.31 24.68 7.16
C PHE A 8 -1.00 25.75 6.32
N GLU A 9 -0.32 26.85 5.96
CA GLU A 9 -0.95 27.92 5.17
C GLU A 9 -1.40 27.43 3.79
N LYS A 10 -0.53 26.69 3.10
CA LYS A 10 -0.86 26.12 1.80
C LYS A 10 -1.96 25.06 1.93
N PHE A 11 -1.87 24.19 2.94
CA PHE A 11 -2.91 23.22 3.25
C PHE A 11 -4.27 23.89 3.48
N ARG A 12 -4.34 24.90 4.35
CA ARG A 12 -5.58 25.60 4.72
C ARG A 12 -6.23 26.26 3.51
N HIS A 13 -5.42 26.95 2.69
CA HIS A 13 -5.90 27.58 1.47
C HIS A 13 -6.49 26.54 0.49
N GLN A 14 -5.78 25.43 0.27
CA GLN A 14 -6.22 24.37 -0.65
C GLN A 14 -7.45 23.62 -0.12
N TYR A 15 -7.50 23.35 1.18
CA TYR A 15 -8.65 22.76 1.85
C TYR A 15 -9.89 23.65 1.67
N SER A 16 -9.78 24.95 1.88
CA SER A 16 -10.88 25.91 1.70
C SER A 16 -11.37 25.96 0.25
N LEU A 17 -10.44 26.01 -0.72
CA LEU A 17 -10.76 26.01 -2.14
C LEU A 17 -11.52 24.74 -2.55
N LEU A 18 -11.02 23.56 -2.18
CA LEU A 18 -11.68 22.29 -2.50
C LEU A 18 -13.01 22.13 -1.76
N SER A 19 -13.11 22.61 -0.52
CA SER A 19 -14.37 22.57 0.25
C SER A 19 -15.48 23.37 -0.44
N ALA A 20 -15.15 24.40 -1.21
CA ALA A 20 -16.14 25.15 -1.99
C ALA A 20 -16.75 24.31 -3.12
N TYR A 21 -15.99 23.40 -3.74
CA TYR A 21 -16.48 22.49 -4.79
C TYR A 21 -17.35 21.36 -4.25
N PHE A 22 -17.19 20.99 -2.98
CA PHE A 22 -17.86 19.85 -2.35
C PHE A 22 -18.73 20.25 -1.14
N ARG A 23 -19.24 21.48 -1.15
CA ARG A 23 -19.94 22.07 0.01
C ARG A 23 -21.16 21.25 0.42
N HIS A 24 -21.93 20.77 -0.56
CA HIS A 24 -23.15 20.01 -0.29
C HIS A 24 -22.81 18.64 0.29
N SER A 25 -21.85 17.92 -0.32
CA SER A 25 -21.40 16.62 0.21
C SER A 25 -20.79 16.75 1.61
N LEU A 26 -20.03 17.82 1.88
CA LEU A 26 -19.48 18.07 3.22
C LEU A 26 -20.59 18.24 4.26
N SER A 27 -21.63 19.01 3.95
CA SER A 27 -22.78 19.18 4.84
C SER A 27 -23.51 17.86 5.07
N LEU A 28 -23.80 17.10 4.00
CA LEU A 28 -24.51 15.83 4.10
C LEU A 28 -23.69 14.74 4.80
N GLU A 29 -22.36 14.74 4.68
CA GLU A 29 -21.50 13.83 5.44
C GLU A 29 -21.48 14.22 6.92
N ALA A 30 -21.39 15.51 7.27
CA ALA A 30 -21.47 15.94 8.67
C ALA A 30 -22.78 15.44 9.33
N ASP A 31 -23.90 15.61 8.64
CA ASP A 31 -25.22 15.13 9.08
C ASP A 31 -25.31 13.60 9.22
N GLN A 32 -24.53 12.84 8.44
CA GLN A 32 -24.44 11.38 8.57
C GLN A 32 -23.65 10.96 9.80
N LEU A 33 -22.67 11.76 10.23
CA LEU A 33 -21.83 11.40 11.36
C LEU A 33 -22.65 11.37 12.65
N ASP A 34 -23.65 12.24 12.79
CA ASP A 34 -24.43 12.39 14.02
C ASP A 34 -25.62 11.42 14.17
N VAL A 35 -25.75 10.45 13.26
CA VAL A 35 -26.83 9.44 13.35
C VAL A 35 -26.61 8.43 14.48
N ASN A 36 -27.71 8.02 15.11
CA ASN A 36 -27.73 7.03 16.19
C ASN A 36 -28.20 5.63 15.75
N SER A 37 -28.64 5.47 14.50
CA SER A 37 -29.15 4.21 13.94
C SER A 37 -28.59 3.92 12.54
N PHE A 38 -28.53 2.64 12.18
CA PHE A 38 -28.10 2.22 10.85
C PHE A 38 -29.10 2.62 9.75
N ALA A 39 -30.40 2.55 10.03
CA ALA A 39 -31.44 2.95 9.08
C ALA A 39 -31.32 4.45 8.72
N SER A 40 -31.09 5.30 9.72
CA SER A 40 -30.84 6.73 9.50
C SER A 40 -29.55 6.98 8.71
N LEU A 41 -28.50 6.18 8.94
CA LEU A 41 -27.26 6.26 8.16
C LEU A 41 -27.51 5.91 6.69
N GLU A 42 -28.20 4.81 6.40
CA GLU A 42 -28.46 4.40 5.02
C GLU A 42 -29.24 5.45 4.24
N LEU A 43 -30.31 5.98 4.82
CA LEU A 43 -31.13 7.02 4.19
C LEU A 43 -30.30 8.27 3.85
N LYS A 44 -29.50 8.76 4.80
CA LYS A 44 -28.66 9.94 4.58
C LYS A 44 -27.51 9.67 3.60
N ARG A 45 -26.97 8.45 3.57
CA ARG A 45 -25.86 8.08 2.67
C ARG A 45 -26.27 8.11 1.21
N ASP A 46 -27.52 7.79 0.87
CA ASP A 46 -28.01 7.85 -0.50
C ASP A 46 -28.11 9.29 -1.02
N ASN A 47 -28.59 10.21 -0.19
CA ASN A 47 -28.59 11.65 -0.50
C ASN A 47 -27.16 12.16 -0.74
N PHE A 48 -26.24 11.79 0.15
CA PHE A 48 -24.83 12.14 0.01
C PHE A 48 -24.20 11.58 -1.25
N ASN A 49 -24.43 10.31 -1.58
CA ASN A 49 -23.84 9.70 -2.77
C ASN A 49 -24.30 10.41 -4.06
N ARG A 50 -25.57 10.83 -4.13
CA ARG A 50 -26.09 11.61 -5.26
C ARG A 50 -25.45 13.00 -5.35
N ALA A 51 -25.39 13.73 -4.24
CA ALA A 51 -24.76 15.04 -4.21
C ALA A 51 -23.27 14.97 -4.59
N LEU A 52 -22.56 13.98 -4.05
CA LEU A 52 -21.14 13.75 -4.32
C LEU A 52 -20.88 13.43 -5.79
N ALA A 53 -21.70 12.56 -6.41
CA ALA A 53 -21.57 12.26 -7.84
C ALA A 53 -21.68 13.52 -8.70
N THR A 54 -22.70 14.35 -8.44
CA THR A 54 -22.90 15.63 -9.12
C THR A 54 -21.73 16.59 -8.92
N GLU A 55 -21.25 16.76 -7.69
CA GLU A 55 -20.14 17.67 -7.38
C GLU A 55 -18.82 17.17 -8.01
N ILE A 56 -18.58 15.86 -8.07
CA ILE A 56 -17.43 15.27 -8.78
C ILE A 56 -17.50 15.60 -10.28
N GLU A 57 -18.66 15.45 -10.91
CA GLU A 57 -18.86 15.76 -12.32
C GLU A 57 -18.69 17.24 -12.64
N GLN A 58 -18.99 18.12 -11.68
CA GLN A 58 -18.88 19.58 -11.80
C GLN A 58 -17.51 20.13 -11.35
N CYS A 59 -16.69 19.33 -10.65
CA CYS A 59 -15.40 19.78 -10.15
C CYS A 59 -14.46 20.12 -11.31
N ARG A 60 -13.98 21.37 -11.34
CA ARG A 60 -13.03 21.90 -12.35
C ARG A 60 -11.80 22.52 -11.69
N SER A 61 -11.45 22.04 -10.49
CA SER A 61 -10.31 22.56 -9.75
C SER A 61 -9.01 22.37 -10.52
N ARG A 62 -8.18 23.43 -10.60
CA ARG A 62 -6.82 23.35 -11.13
C ARG A 62 -5.82 22.85 -10.09
N SER A 63 -6.22 22.83 -8.83
CA SER A 63 -5.43 22.28 -7.73
C SER A 63 -5.57 20.76 -7.66
N PRO A 64 -4.64 20.05 -6.99
CA PRO A 64 -4.80 18.64 -6.64
C PRO A 64 -6.21 18.34 -6.06
N HIS A 65 -6.91 17.36 -6.62
CA HIS A 65 -8.28 16.96 -6.24
C HIS A 65 -8.58 15.48 -6.54
N LEU A 66 -7.52 14.65 -6.66
CA LEU A 66 -7.62 13.26 -7.07
C LEU A 66 -8.41 12.44 -6.05
N PHE A 67 -8.07 12.52 -4.76
CA PHE A 67 -8.71 11.72 -3.73
C PHE A 67 -10.18 12.12 -3.56
N ALA A 68 -10.48 13.42 -3.58
CA ALA A 68 -11.82 13.96 -3.50
C ALA A 68 -12.73 13.48 -4.64
N THR A 69 -12.18 13.25 -5.84
CA THR A 69 -12.96 12.83 -7.02
C THR A 69 -12.94 11.32 -7.30
N ARG A 70 -12.02 10.56 -6.71
CA ARG A 70 -11.88 9.12 -6.97
C ARG A 70 -12.16 8.23 -5.77
N TYR A 71 -11.83 8.67 -4.56
CA TYR A 71 -11.82 7.81 -3.36
C TYR A 71 -12.72 8.32 -2.21
N SER A 72 -13.33 9.50 -2.36
CA SER A 72 -14.36 10.00 -1.44
C SER A 72 -15.62 9.12 -1.50
N GLY A 73 -16.35 9.04 -0.39
CA GLY A 73 -17.52 8.16 -0.23
C GLY A 73 -17.19 6.66 -0.15
N THR A 74 -15.96 6.24 -0.44
CA THR A 74 -15.55 4.83 -0.49
C THR A 74 -14.53 4.48 0.61
N PHE A 75 -13.23 4.56 0.33
CA PHE A 75 -12.18 4.37 1.34
C PHE A 75 -12.22 5.50 2.37
N PHE A 76 -12.50 6.74 1.93
CA PHE A 76 -12.42 7.95 2.76
C PHE A 76 -13.73 8.72 2.75
N GLY A 77 -13.96 9.52 3.79
CA GLY A 77 -14.99 10.56 3.75
C GLY A 77 -14.61 11.69 2.81
N ILE A 78 -15.55 12.54 2.42
CA ILE A 78 -15.25 13.66 1.52
C ILE A 78 -14.30 14.67 2.19
N LYS A 79 -14.48 14.95 3.49
CA LYS A 79 -13.55 15.81 4.24
C LYS A 79 -12.13 15.24 4.23
N GLN A 80 -12.00 13.94 4.52
CA GLN A 80 -10.71 13.24 4.57
C GLN A 80 -10.01 13.24 3.21
N ALA A 81 -10.78 13.06 2.13
CA ALA A 81 -10.26 13.08 0.77
C ALA A 81 -9.78 14.49 0.36
N ILE A 82 -10.51 15.54 0.75
CA ILE A 82 -10.08 16.94 0.56
C ILE A 82 -8.81 17.24 1.35
N GLU A 83 -8.71 16.78 2.61
CA GLU A 83 -7.48 16.90 3.40
C GLU A 83 -6.29 16.23 2.69
N ALA A 84 -6.49 15.06 2.06
CA ALA A 84 -5.43 14.35 1.35
C ALA A 84 -4.89 15.17 0.18
N ASP A 85 -5.79 15.70 -0.64
CA ASP A 85 -5.45 16.51 -1.80
C ASP A 85 -4.81 17.85 -1.40
N ALA A 86 -5.29 18.48 -0.32
CA ALA A 86 -4.70 19.69 0.24
C ALA A 86 -3.28 19.46 0.75
N ILE A 87 -3.01 18.31 1.40
CA ILE A 87 -1.65 17.92 1.82
C ILE A 87 -0.76 17.70 0.59
N VAL A 88 -1.24 16.99 -0.44
CA VAL A 88 -0.47 16.80 -1.69
C VAL A 88 -0.13 18.15 -2.33
N ALA A 89 -1.08 19.09 -2.37
CA ALA A 89 -0.83 20.43 -2.89
C ALA A 89 0.22 21.19 -2.08
N ALA A 90 0.19 21.09 -0.74
CA ALA A 90 1.18 21.71 0.13
C ALA A 90 2.58 21.10 -0.05
N LEU A 91 2.67 19.79 -0.23
CA LEU A 91 3.92 19.08 -0.50
C LEU A 91 4.53 19.49 -1.85
N LYS A 92 3.71 19.54 -2.92
CA LYS A 92 4.16 19.92 -4.26
C LYS A 92 4.61 21.38 -4.35
N ASP A 93 3.92 22.29 -3.65
CA ASP A 93 4.27 23.72 -3.60
C ASP A 93 5.65 23.97 -2.98
N ARG A 94 6.04 23.17 -1.98
CA ARG A 94 7.39 23.28 -1.39
C ARG A 94 8.47 22.69 -2.28
N GLN A 95 8.16 21.71 -3.12
CA GLN A 95 9.11 21.14 -4.08
C GLN A 95 9.57 22.19 -5.10
N THR A 96 8.65 22.98 -5.65
CA THR A 96 8.98 24.02 -6.62
C THR A 96 9.81 25.15 -6.00
N ALA A 97 9.67 25.38 -4.69
CA ALA A 97 10.40 26.42 -3.97
C ALA A 97 11.85 26.04 -3.59
N CYS A 98 12.22 24.76 -3.53
CA CYS A 98 13.54 24.34 -3.04
C CYS A 98 14.00 22.98 -3.60
N LYS A 99 15.10 22.95 -4.36
CA LYS A 99 15.66 21.71 -4.94
C LYS A 99 16.18 20.70 -3.90
N SER A 100 16.53 21.14 -2.69
CA SER A 100 16.89 20.24 -1.57
C SER A 100 15.68 19.73 -0.78
N ALA A 101 14.45 19.97 -1.25
CA ALA A 101 13.21 19.53 -0.61
C ALA A 101 12.79 18.10 -0.93
N ASP A 102 13.50 17.40 -1.82
CA ASP A 102 13.11 16.06 -2.31
C ASP A 102 12.95 15.03 -1.18
N ASP A 103 13.83 15.03 -0.17
CA ASP A 103 13.71 14.08 0.94
C ASP A 103 12.55 14.42 1.88
N LYS A 104 12.31 15.71 2.16
CA LYS A 104 11.14 16.13 2.96
C LYS A 104 9.83 15.82 2.24
N LEU A 105 9.80 15.97 0.92
CA LEU A 105 8.67 15.57 0.08
C LEU A 105 8.42 14.06 0.16
N ARG A 106 9.48 13.25 0.02
CA ARG A 106 9.37 11.79 0.12
C ARG A 106 8.82 11.36 1.48
N TRP A 107 9.37 11.87 2.57
CA TRP A 107 8.88 11.55 3.92
C TRP A 107 7.47 12.06 4.18
N GLY A 108 7.12 13.24 3.67
CA GLY A 108 5.76 13.78 3.71
C GLY A 108 4.75 12.89 2.98
N THR A 109 5.12 12.38 1.80
CA THR A 109 4.30 11.45 1.02
C THR A 109 4.19 10.08 1.69
N ILE A 110 5.28 9.55 2.27
CA ILE A 110 5.25 8.29 3.06
C ILE A 110 4.34 8.45 4.27
N ALA A 111 4.46 9.57 5.00
CA ALA A 111 3.60 9.89 6.13
C ALA A 111 2.12 9.97 5.71
N LEU A 112 1.83 10.53 4.54
CA LEU A 112 0.47 10.58 4.00
C LEU A 112 -0.05 9.18 3.65
N GLY A 113 0.78 8.33 3.04
CA GLY A 113 0.43 6.93 2.80
C GLY A 113 0.07 6.18 4.08
N ARG A 114 0.87 6.35 5.16
CA ARG A 114 0.58 5.77 6.48
C ARG A 114 -0.72 6.29 7.08
N ALA A 115 -0.95 7.61 7.01
CA ALA A 115 -2.16 8.24 7.52
C ALA A 115 -3.41 7.74 6.77
N LEU A 116 -3.36 7.66 5.43
CA LEU A 116 -4.43 7.10 4.60
C LEU A 116 -4.74 5.64 4.99
N LEU A 117 -3.73 4.80 5.17
CA LEU A 117 -3.93 3.41 5.59
C LEU A 117 -4.69 3.34 6.92
N LYS A 118 -4.29 4.17 7.90
CA LYS A 118 -4.85 4.20 9.25
C LYS A 118 -6.31 4.68 9.32
N ILE A 119 -6.72 5.59 8.44
CA ILE A 119 -8.10 6.11 8.42
C ILE A 119 -9.01 5.38 7.43
N SER A 120 -8.44 4.56 6.56
CA SER A 120 -9.19 3.89 5.50
C SER A 120 -10.30 3.01 6.05
N ASN A 121 -11.48 3.10 5.44
CA ASN A 121 -12.59 2.19 5.70
C ASN A 121 -12.38 0.88 4.91
N SER A 122 -11.45 0.07 5.39
CA SER A 122 -11.00 -1.18 4.76
C SER A 122 -10.71 -2.27 5.81
N PRO A 123 -10.45 -3.53 5.39
CA PRO A 123 -9.97 -4.59 6.29
C PRO A 123 -8.56 -4.39 6.88
N GLY A 124 -7.88 -3.27 6.59
CA GLY A 124 -6.46 -3.06 6.92
C GLY A 124 -5.53 -3.04 5.71
N HIS A 125 -6.08 -3.04 4.50
CA HIS A 125 -5.38 -2.96 3.22
C HIS A 125 -6.29 -2.33 2.15
N PHE A 126 -5.75 -1.85 1.03
CA PHE A 126 -6.57 -1.18 0.00
C PHE A 126 -7.23 -2.10 -1.03
N ALA A 127 -7.27 -3.42 -0.79
CA ALA A 127 -7.91 -4.37 -1.71
C ALA A 127 -9.35 -3.97 -2.04
N GLN A 128 -10.11 -3.62 -1.01
CA GLN A 128 -11.50 -3.23 -1.16
C GLN A 128 -11.92 -2.38 0.04
N TYR A 129 -12.73 -1.35 -0.21
CA TYR A 129 -13.38 -0.60 0.85
C TYR A 129 -14.59 -1.37 1.38
N LEU A 130 -14.93 -1.15 2.65
CA LEU A 130 -16.05 -1.81 3.30
C LEU A 130 -17.34 -1.00 3.14
N LYS A 131 -18.46 -1.66 2.86
CA LYS A 131 -19.78 -1.03 3.02
C LYS A 131 -20.21 -1.17 4.49
N PRO A 132 -20.73 -0.11 5.13
CA PRO A 132 -21.22 -0.21 6.50
C PRO A 132 -22.42 -1.16 6.55
N LYS A 133 -22.51 -1.93 7.62
CA LYS A 133 -23.64 -2.83 7.94
C LYS A 133 -24.19 -2.46 9.32
N ALA A 134 -25.39 -2.93 9.67
CA ALA A 134 -25.98 -2.73 10.99
C ALA A 134 -25.04 -3.10 12.17
N THR A 135 -24.16 -4.08 11.99
CA THR A 135 -23.17 -4.50 13.00
C THR A 135 -21.87 -3.69 12.98
N THR A 136 -21.55 -3.00 11.88
CA THR A 136 -20.24 -2.33 11.68
C THR A 136 -20.33 -0.83 11.46
N TYR A 137 -21.53 -0.24 11.37
CA TYR A 137 -21.69 1.18 11.03
C TYR A 137 -21.06 2.12 12.06
N ARG A 138 -21.05 1.77 13.35
CA ARG A 138 -20.37 2.58 14.38
C ARG A 138 -18.87 2.69 14.12
N ARG A 139 -18.22 1.60 13.68
CA ARG A 139 -16.81 1.61 13.25
C ARG A 139 -16.63 2.46 12.00
N TYR A 140 -17.53 2.37 11.03
CA TYR A 140 -17.53 3.22 9.85
C TYR A 140 -17.57 4.71 10.23
N LEU A 141 -18.51 5.11 11.09
CA LEU A 141 -18.64 6.49 11.55
C LEU A 141 -17.41 6.95 12.34
N ALA A 142 -16.83 6.09 13.18
CA ALA A 142 -15.61 6.39 13.92
C ALA A 142 -14.41 6.64 12.98
N LEU A 143 -14.28 5.85 11.92
CA LEU A 143 -13.24 6.06 10.91
C LEU A 143 -13.46 7.36 10.14
N ARG A 144 -14.70 7.68 9.76
CA ARG A 144 -15.06 8.91 9.04
C ARG A 144 -14.82 10.19 9.85
N ARG A 145 -14.87 10.12 11.19
CA ARG A 145 -14.58 11.26 12.07
C ARG A 145 -13.09 11.60 12.20
N ARG A 146 -12.18 10.71 11.80
CA ARG A 146 -10.74 10.97 11.92
C ARG A 146 -10.30 12.13 11.02
N SER A 147 -9.47 13.03 11.54
CA SER A 147 -8.78 14.02 10.71
C SER A 147 -7.55 13.40 10.08
N LEU A 148 -7.48 13.41 8.75
CA LEU A 148 -6.30 12.98 8.03
C LEU A 148 -5.12 13.92 8.28
N TRP A 149 -5.37 15.22 8.43
CA TRP A 149 -4.33 16.19 8.76
C TRP A 149 -3.64 15.86 10.09
N ALA A 150 -4.41 15.57 11.14
CA ALA A 150 -3.85 15.18 12.44
C ALA A 150 -3.05 13.87 12.36
N GLU A 151 -3.57 12.87 11.65
CA GLU A 151 -2.88 11.59 11.45
C GLU A 151 -1.60 11.72 10.62
N TRP A 152 -1.61 12.64 9.66
CA TRP A 152 -0.44 12.99 8.86
C TRP A 152 0.63 13.68 9.70
N LEU A 153 0.28 14.69 10.50
CA LEU A 153 1.22 15.34 11.42
C LEU A 153 1.85 14.34 12.40
N ALA A 154 1.03 13.50 13.03
CA ALA A 154 1.51 12.43 13.90
C ALA A 154 2.48 11.47 13.18
N SER A 155 2.18 11.13 11.92
CA SER A 155 3.06 10.30 11.09
C SER A 155 4.37 11.00 10.77
N THR A 156 4.36 12.30 10.43
CA THR A 156 5.59 13.06 10.15
C THR A 156 6.48 13.24 11.37
N ALA A 157 5.91 13.23 12.58
CA ALA A 157 6.67 13.37 13.82
C ALA A 157 7.42 12.09 14.21
N CYS A 158 6.96 10.92 13.74
CA CYS A 158 7.53 9.62 14.14
C CYS A 158 8.26 8.88 13.01
N LEU A 159 8.17 9.36 11.78
CA LEU A 159 8.85 8.76 10.63
C LEU A 159 10.16 9.48 10.34
N GLY A 160 11.21 8.70 10.12
CA GLY A 160 12.52 9.19 9.76
C GLY A 160 13.38 8.06 9.20
N PRO A 161 14.53 8.39 8.59
CA PRO A 161 15.43 7.38 8.05
C PRO A 161 16.03 6.55 9.18
N LEU A 162 16.15 5.24 8.95
CA LEU A 162 16.81 4.33 9.87
C LEU A 162 18.33 4.37 9.69
N GLY A 163 19.06 4.26 10.81
CA GLY A 163 20.53 4.30 10.87
C GLY A 163 21.12 5.72 10.72
N ASP A 164 22.42 5.80 10.55
CA ASP A 164 23.14 7.07 10.29
C ASP A 164 23.29 7.36 8.79
N PRO A 165 23.45 8.64 8.38
CA PRO A 165 23.63 9.00 6.97
C PRO A 165 24.79 8.29 6.27
N GLU A 166 25.91 8.07 6.96
CA GLU A 166 27.06 7.35 6.40
C GLU A 166 26.72 5.91 6.04
N TRP A 167 26.01 5.19 6.93
CA TRP A 167 25.57 3.82 6.68
C TRP A 167 24.66 3.73 5.44
N ARG A 168 23.82 4.75 5.21
CA ARG A 168 22.90 4.79 4.07
C ARG A 168 23.56 5.17 2.75
N ARG A 169 24.75 5.77 2.76
CA ARG A 169 25.37 6.40 1.58
C ARG A 169 25.52 5.46 0.38
N GLY A 170 25.77 4.17 0.65
CA GLY A 170 25.91 3.14 -0.39
C GLY A 170 24.63 2.34 -0.70
N ASN A 171 23.55 2.55 0.05
CA ASN A 171 22.33 1.73 -0.09
C ASN A 171 21.60 2.05 -1.39
N ARG A 172 21.12 1.00 -2.07
CA ARG A 172 20.40 1.11 -3.34
C ARG A 172 19.03 0.45 -3.22
N ALA A 173 18.01 1.16 -3.69
CA ALA A 173 16.66 0.64 -3.84
C ALA A 173 16.30 0.53 -5.32
N PHE A 174 15.59 -0.54 -5.69
CA PHE A 174 15.18 -0.79 -7.07
C PHE A 174 13.67 -1.06 -7.10
N ASN A 175 12.93 -0.30 -7.90
CA ASN A 175 11.54 -0.58 -8.23
C ASN A 175 11.51 -1.40 -9.53
N GLN A 176 11.78 -2.71 -9.44
CA GLN A 176 11.87 -3.63 -10.59
C GLN A 176 11.41 -5.03 -10.19
N ASP A 177 11.01 -5.84 -11.17
CA ASP A 177 10.80 -7.28 -10.97
C ASP A 177 12.13 -7.94 -10.57
N SER A 178 12.13 -8.72 -9.48
CA SER A 178 13.31 -9.44 -8.99
C SER A 178 13.87 -10.41 -10.04
N LEU A 179 12.99 -11.03 -10.85
CA LEU A 179 13.38 -11.94 -11.92
C LEU A 179 14.09 -11.24 -13.08
N ALA A 180 13.96 -9.91 -13.20
CA ALA A 180 14.73 -9.10 -14.14
C ALA A 180 15.98 -8.49 -13.49
N LEU A 181 15.89 -8.09 -12.22
CA LEU A 181 16.97 -7.42 -11.49
C LEU A 181 18.14 -8.36 -11.21
N LEU A 182 17.91 -9.56 -10.68
CA LEU A 182 18.97 -10.49 -10.31
C LEU A 182 19.87 -10.89 -11.49
N PRO A 183 19.33 -11.28 -12.67
CA PRO A 183 20.17 -11.52 -13.85
C PRO A 183 21.04 -10.33 -14.25
N ARG A 184 20.52 -9.10 -14.09
CA ARG A 184 21.27 -7.88 -14.38
C ARG A 184 22.42 -7.68 -13.41
N LEU A 185 22.18 -7.89 -12.11
CA LEU A 185 23.22 -7.79 -11.08
C LEU A 185 24.29 -8.88 -11.24
N ALA A 186 23.89 -10.11 -11.55
CA ALA A 186 24.81 -11.20 -11.85
C ALA A 186 25.71 -10.88 -13.05
N ARG A 187 25.14 -10.40 -14.17
CA ARG A 187 25.92 -9.99 -15.36
C ARG A 187 26.85 -8.83 -15.08
N ALA A 188 26.43 -7.90 -14.22
CA ALA A 188 27.26 -6.77 -13.79
C ALA A 188 28.36 -7.17 -12.80
N LYS A 189 28.43 -8.47 -12.40
CA LYS A 189 29.35 -8.98 -11.38
C LYS A 189 29.28 -8.15 -10.09
N ALA A 190 28.08 -7.77 -9.68
CA ALA A 190 27.88 -7.06 -8.43
C ALA A 190 28.36 -7.94 -7.27
N GLU A 191 29.13 -7.36 -6.34
CA GLU A 191 29.58 -8.05 -5.13
C GLU A 191 28.40 -8.22 -4.16
N ILE A 192 27.80 -9.40 -4.18
CA ILE A 192 26.65 -9.75 -3.33
C ILE A 192 27.06 -10.92 -2.47
N GLY A 193 27.17 -10.71 -1.15
CA GLY A 193 27.47 -11.78 -0.21
C GLY A 193 26.25 -12.65 0.11
N VAL A 194 25.09 -12.03 0.27
CA VAL A 194 23.85 -12.72 0.65
C VAL A 194 22.63 -12.09 -0.02
N ILE A 195 21.68 -12.93 -0.41
CA ILE A 195 20.35 -12.56 -0.88
C ILE A 195 19.33 -13.08 0.11
N TYR A 196 18.54 -12.19 0.71
CA TYR A 196 17.34 -12.57 1.44
C TYR A 196 16.13 -12.44 0.51
N ALA A 197 15.38 -13.53 0.34
CA ALA A 197 14.21 -13.59 -0.51
C ALA A 197 12.98 -14.05 0.26
N ASP A 198 11.92 -13.24 0.19
CA ASP A 198 10.58 -13.53 0.69
C ASP A 198 9.57 -13.31 -0.45
N PRO A 199 9.54 -14.18 -1.48
CA PRO A 199 8.67 -13.99 -2.62
C PRO A 199 7.21 -14.29 -2.24
N PRO A 200 6.23 -13.70 -2.94
CA PRO A 200 4.81 -14.00 -2.71
C PRO A 200 4.52 -15.50 -2.75
N TYR A 201 3.87 -16.00 -1.71
CA TYR A 201 3.55 -17.43 -1.54
C TYR A 201 2.05 -17.72 -1.58
N THR A 202 1.20 -16.72 -1.80
CA THR A 202 -0.25 -16.87 -1.95
C THR A 202 -0.70 -16.49 -3.36
N ASN A 203 -1.89 -16.94 -3.74
CA ASN A 203 -2.58 -16.52 -4.98
C ASN A 203 -3.14 -15.08 -4.88
N ASP A 204 -2.82 -14.34 -3.82
CA ASP A 204 -3.29 -12.97 -3.68
C ASP A 204 -2.63 -12.05 -4.69
N GLN A 205 -3.46 -11.27 -5.37
CA GLN A 205 -2.96 -10.19 -6.21
C GLN A 205 -2.58 -9.00 -5.32
N TYR A 206 -1.35 -9.00 -4.80
CA TYR A 206 -0.81 -7.94 -3.92
C TYR A 206 -0.90 -6.54 -4.49
N SER A 207 -0.91 -6.38 -5.82
CA SER A 207 -1.16 -5.09 -6.46
C SER A 207 -2.56 -4.53 -6.12
N ARG A 208 -3.49 -5.33 -5.61
CA ARG A 208 -4.79 -4.85 -5.08
C ARG A 208 -4.61 -4.15 -3.75
N PHE A 209 -3.58 -4.49 -2.98
CA PHE A 209 -3.39 -3.95 -1.63
C PHE A 209 -2.68 -2.60 -1.66
N TYR A 210 -1.90 -2.34 -2.72
CA TYR A 210 -1.03 -1.16 -2.83
C TYR A 210 -1.46 -0.13 -3.87
N HIS A 211 -2.48 -0.41 -4.71
CA HIS A 211 -2.88 0.48 -5.81
C HIS A 211 -3.19 1.92 -5.39
N LEU A 212 -3.74 2.13 -4.19
CA LEU A 212 -4.05 3.46 -3.68
C LEU A 212 -2.77 4.24 -3.31
N LEU A 213 -1.76 3.55 -2.76
CA LEU A 213 -0.44 4.13 -2.52
C LEU A 213 0.30 4.41 -3.83
N GLU A 214 0.15 3.55 -4.83
CA GLU A 214 0.66 3.81 -6.18
C GLU A 214 0.00 5.05 -6.79
N THR A 215 -1.32 5.22 -6.62
CA THR A 215 -2.03 6.44 -7.01
C THR A 215 -1.57 7.68 -6.23
N LEU A 216 -1.25 7.55 -4.94
CA LEU A 216 -0.67 8.65 -4.18
C LEU A 216 0.68 9.09 -4.76
N CYS A 217 1.56 8.12 -5.05
CA CYS A 217 2.91 8.40 -5.55
C CYS A 217 2.90 8.98 -6.97
N LEU A 218 2.09 8.42 -7.88
CA LEU A 218 2.02 8.87 -9.27
C LEU A 218 1.17 10.14 -9.42
N TYR A 219 0.08 10.23 -8.64
CA TYR A 219 -0.87 11.33 -8.63
C TYR A 219 -1.36 11.73 -10.04
N ASP A 220 -1.65 10.74 -10.87
CA ASP A 220 -1.84 10.83 -12.33
C ASP A 220 -3.31 10.60 -12.78
N TYR A 221 -4.27 10.69 -11.86
CA TYR A 221 -5.72 10.62 -12.14
C TYR A 221 -6.14 9.41 -13.01
N PRO A 222 -5.79 8.17 -12.61
CA PRO A 222 -6.09 6.98 -13.41
C PRO A 222 -7.61 6.79 -13.56
N LYS A 223 -8.02 6.11 -14.63
CA LYS A 223 -9.36 5.53 -14.72
C LYS A 223 -9.42 4.29 -13.85
N THR A 224 -10.17 4.35 -12.74
CA THR A 224 -10.27 3.25 -11.78
C THR A 224 -11.48 2.35 -12.06
N THR A 225 -11.35 1.03 -11.86
CA THR A 225 -12.44 0.07 -12.09
C THR A 225 -12.63 -0.92 -10.94
N GLY A 226 -13.82 -1.55 -10.91
CA GLY A 226 -14.16 -2.59 -9.94
C GLY A 226 -14.37 -2.09 -8.51
N ALA A 227 -14.72 -3.02 -7.62
CA ALA A 227 -15.08 -2.69 -6.24
C ALA A 227 -13.91 -2.14 -5.40
N GLY A 228 -12.66 -2.38 -5.82
CA GLY A 228 -11.47 -1.82 -5.16
C GLY A 228 -10.99 -0.49 -5.74
N LEU A 229 -11.62 0.02 -6.81
CA LEU A 229 -11.17 1.22 -7.55
C LEU A 229 -9.74 1.07 -8.09
N TYR A 230 -9.47 -0.06 -8.74
CA TYR A 230 -8.14 -0.43 -9.18
C TYR A 230 -7.67 0.39 -10.37
N ARG A 231 -6.39 0.78 -10.36
CA ARG A 231 -5.68 1.37 -11.50
C ARG A 231 -5.66 0.39 -12.70
N PRO A 232 -5.54 0.87 -13.95
CA PRO A 232 -5.28 -0.01 -15.09
C PRO A 232 -3.84 -0.56 -15.05
N ASN A 233 -3.56 -1.62 -15.79
CA ASN A 233 -2.21 -2.17 -16.01
C ASN A 233 -1.42 -2.47 -14.73
N ARG A 234 -2.10 -2.94 -13.68
CA ARG A 234 -1.44 -3.28 -12.41
C ARG A 234 -0.42 -4.39 -12.62
N PHE A 235 0.67 -4.31 -11.88
CA PHE A 235 1.67 -5.37 -11.89
C PHE A 235 1.07 -6.68 -11.36
N HIS A 236 1.35 -7.77 -12.08
CA HIS A 236 0.99 -9.13 -11.68
C HIS A 236 2.27 -9.95 -11.61
N THR A 237 2.65 -10.32 -10.39
CA THR A 237 3.82 -11.15 -10.18
C THR A 237 3.55 -12.61 -10.59
N ALA A 238 4.53 -13.25 -11.21
CA ALA A 238 4.46 -14.66 -11.57
C ALA A 238 4.42 -15.58 -10.33
N PHE A 239 4.94 -15.12 -9.18
CA PHE A 239 4.95 -15.86 -7.92
C PHE A 239 3.54 -16.15 -7.38
N SER A 240 2.55 -15.28 -7.67
CA SER A 240 1.16 -15.42 -7.21
C SER A 240 0.22 -16.08 -8.24
N ILE A 241 0.77 -16.64 -9.32
CA ILE A 241 -0.01 -17.34 -10.34
C ILE A 241 0.33 -18.83 -10.25
N LYS A 242 -0.60 -19.68 -9.79
CA LYS A 242 -0.35 -21.11 -9.56
C LYS A 242 0.39 -21.82 -10.71
N SER A 243 -0.02 -21.58 -11.96
CA SER A 243 0.63 -22.18 -13.14
C SER A 243 2.04 -21.66 -13.45
N LYS A 244 2.47 -20.54 -12.85
CA LYS A 244 3.78 -19.91 -13.06
C LYS A 244 4.68 -19.92 -11.81
N ALA A 245 4.10 -20.09 -10.62
CA ALA A 245 4.77 -19.88 -9.35
C ALA A 245 5.99 -20.80 -9.16
N ALA A 246 5.88 -22.09 -9.50
CA ALA A 246 6.99 -23.03 -9.41
C ALA A 246 8.17 -22.62 -10.30
N HIS A 247 7.89 -22.21 -11.54
CA HIS A 247 8.92 -21.75 -12.49
C HIS A 247 9.53 -20.40 -12.07
N ALA A 248 8.72 -19.48 -11.56
CA ALA A 248 9.20 -18.19 -11.02
C ALA A 248 10.16 -18.41 -9.85
N LEU A 249 9.82 -19.32 -8.93
CA LEU A 249 10.68 -19.68 -7.80
C LEU A 249 11.97 -20.36 -8.24
N GLN A 250 11.88 -21.30 -9.19
CA GLN A 250 13.06 -21.91 -9.79
C GLN A 250 13.98 -20.86 -10.42
N THR A 251 13.43 -19.91 -11.19
CA THR A 251 14.19 -18.83 -11.82
C THR A 251 14.87 -17.94 -10.78
N LEU A 252 14.18 -17.62 -9.68
CA LEU A 252 14.75 -16.86 -8.56
C LEU A 252 15.97 -17.58 -7.95
N VAL A 253 15.83 -18.88 -7.69
CA VAL A 253 16.91 -19.73 -7.14
C VAL A 253 18.11 -19.78 -8.09
N GLU A 254 17.90 -20.07 -9.36
CA GLU A 254 18.96 -20.18 -10.37
C GLU A 254 19.67 -18.84 -10.59
N THR A 255 18.93 -17.73 -10.63
CA THR A 255 19.50 -16.40 -10.84
C THR A 255 20.22 -15.88 -9.60
N SER A 256 19.78 -16.27 -8.40
CA SER A 256 20.50 -16.01 -7.16
C SER A 256 21.85 -16.74 -7.13
N ALA A 257 21.88 -18.04 -7.45
CA ALA A 257 23.12 -18.82 -7.48
C ALA A 257 24.14 -18.24 -8.48
N LYS A 258 23.69 -17.74 -9.63
CA LYS A 258 24.55 -17.08 -10.64
C LYS A 258 25.23 -15.80 -10.14
N THR A 259 24.76 -15.20 -9.04
CA THR A 259 25.46 -14.05 -8.42
C THR A 259 26.66 -14.48 -7.57
N GLY A 260 26.75 -15.76 -7.20
CA GLY A 260 27.72 -16.27 -6.22
C GLY A 260 27.35 -16.00 -4.76
N ALA A 261 26.24 -15.29 -4.49
CA ALA A 261 25.76 -15.01 -3.15
C ALA A 261 25.16 -16.26 -2.48
N ASP A 262 25.17 -16.30 -1.15
CA ASP A 262 24.31 -17.21 -0.40
C ASP A 262 22.84 -16.77 -0.53
N LEU A 263 21.91 -17.72 -0.50
CA LEU A 263 20.47 -17.45 -0.55
C LEU A 263 19.79 -17.85 0.75
N ILE A 264 19.15 -16.88 1.39
CA ILE A 264 18.20 -17.10 2.47
C ILE A 264 16.80 -16.98 1.88
N LEU A 265 16.09 -18.10 1.76
CA LEU A 265 14.73 -18.13 1.21
C LEU A 265 13.72 -18.36 2.35
N SER A 266 12.84 -17.39 2.58
CA SER A 266 11.66 -17.54 3.43
C SER A 266 10.50 -17.99 2.54
N TYR A 267 9.95 -19.17 2.81
CA TYR A 267 8.81 -19.70 2.06
C TYR A 267 8.04 -20.76 2.86
N PRO A 268 6.73 -20.59 3.09
CA PRO A 268 5.96 -21.53 3.92
C PRO A 268 5.68 -22.85 3.20
N ARG A 269 5.52 -23.94 3.97
CA ARG A 269 5.26 -25.31 3.43
C ARG A 269 4.00 -25.42 2.56
N GLY A 270 3.02 -24.55 2.78
CA GLY A 270 1.77 -24.49 2.01
C GLY A 270 1.74 -23.42 0.92
N GLY A 271 2.89 -22.84 0.55
CA GLY A 271 2.91 -21.78 -0.45
C GLY A 271 2.56 -22.29 -1.86
N VAL A 272 1.97 -21.42 -2.67
CA VAL A 272 1.43 -21.72 -4.00
C VAL A 272 2.39 -22.45 -4.96
N ALA A 273 3.69 -22.12 -4.95
CA ALA A 273 4.69 -22.84 -5.73
C ALA A 273 4.79 -24.32 -5.35
N ILE A 274 4.74 -24.66 -4.06
CA ILE A 274 4.76 -26.06 -3.57
C ILE A 274 3.46 -26.76 -3.96
N GLU A 275 2.31 -26.09 -3.81
CA GLU A 275 1.02 -26.62 -4.28
C GLU A 275 0.98 -26.83 -5.80
N ALA A 276 1.83 -26.13 -6.55
CA ALA A 276 2.03 -26.29 -7.99
C ALA A 276 3.11 -27.34 -8.34
N GLY A 277 3.66 -28.06 -7.35
CA GLY A 277 4.62 -29.13 -7.53
C GLY A 277 6.10 -28.73 -7.37
N ALA A 278 6.40 -27.55 -6.84
CA ALA A 278 7.79 -27.15 -6.57
C ALA A 278 8.37 -27.95 -5.39
N ASP A 279 9.52 -28.58 -5.62
CA ASP A 279 10.38 -29.15 -4.56
C ASP A 279 11.52 -28.16 -4.27
N ILE A 280 11.30 -27.29 -3.28
CA ILE A 280 12.25 -26.24 -2.92
C ILE A 280 13.61 -26.81 -2.50
N PRO A 281 13.72 -27.80 -1.59
CA PRO A 281 15.00 -28.41 -1.26
C PRO A 281 15.76 -28.95 -2.48
N ARG A 282 15.06 -29.59 -3.43
CA ARG A 282 15.68 -30.07 -4.67
C ARG A 282 16.13 -28.92 -5.57
N MET A 283 15.32 -27.87 -5.73
CA MET A 283 15.71 -26.68 -6.51
C MET A 283 16.97 -26.04 -5.93
N LEU A 284 17.05 -25.88 -4.61
CA LEU A 284 18.21 -25.31 -3.94
C LEU A 284 19.45 -26.21 -4.11
N ARG A 285 19.35 -27.53 -3.84
CA ARG A 285 20.50 -28.45 -3.94
C ARG A 285 21.07 -28.60 -5.35
N ARG A 286 20.28 -28.33 -6.39
CA ARG A 286 20.77 -28.32 -7.77
C ARG A 286 21.63 -27.10 -8.10
N ASN A 287 21.50 -26.02 -7.33
CA ASN A 287 22.12 -24.73 -7.63
C ASN A 287 23.14 -24.28 -6.58
N PHE A 288 23.08 -24.84 -5.37
CA PHE A 288 23.92 -24.48 -4.22
C PHE A 288 24.59 -25.72 -3.63
N ARG A 289 25.76 -25.53 -3.03
CA ARG A 289 26.60 -26.63 -2.50
C ARG A 289 26.02 -27.27 -1.25
N ARG A 290 25.47 -26.43 -0.35
CA ARG A 290 24.92 -26.86 0.93
C ARG A 290 23.59 -26.18 1.16
N VAL A 291 22.59 -26.95 1.58
CA VAL A 291 21.23 -26.47 1.85
C VAL A 291 20.79 -26.95 3.21
N GLU A 292 20.33 -26.02 4.03
CA GLU A 292 19.87 -26.24 5.40
C GLU A 292 18.50 -25.60 5.59
N VAL A 293 17.68 -26.21 6.45
CA VAL A 293 16.47 -25.57 6.97
C VAL A 293 16.85 -24.95 8.32
N CYS A 294 17.03 -23.64 8.35
CA CYS A 294 17.48 -22.92 9.54
C CYS A 294 16.35 -22.63 10.52
N HIS A 295 15.12 -22.50 10.01
CA HIS A 295 13.94 -22.25 10.83
C HIS A 295 12.73 -22.96 10.23
N SER A 296 11.90 -23.52 11.10
CA SER A 296 10.61 -24.10 10.75
C SER A 296 9.69 -23.95 11.96
N ALA A 297 8.72 -23.05 11.88
CA ALA A 297 7.79 -22.80 12.99
C ALA A 297 6.36 -22.68 12.50
N PRO A 298 5.38 -23.23 13.25
CA PRO A 298 3.97 -22.95 12.99
C PRO A 298 3.69 -21.48 13.32
N GLN A 299 3.03 -20.79 12.41
CA GLN A 299 2.52 -19.43 12.59
C GLN A 299 1.03 -19.36 12.27
N GLN A 300 0.32 -18.47 12.98
CA GLN A 300 -1.07 -18.15 12.69
C GLN A 300 -1.14 -16.85 11.91
N HIS A 301 -1.48 -16.93 10.63
CA HIS A 301 -1.66 -15.75 9.78
C HIS A 301 -3.11 -15.32 9.79
N SER A 302 -3.35 -14.00 9.81
CA SER A 302 -4.67 -13.42 9.55
C SER A 302 -5.11 -13.76 8.13
N THR A 303 -6.37 -14.16 7.94
CA THR A 303 -6.95 -14.39 6.60
C THR A 303 -7.42 -13.11 5.91
N PHE A 304 -6.98 -11.94 6.40
CA PHE A 304 -7.23 -10.61 5.83
C PHE A 304 -8.71 -10.35 5.45
N GLY A 305 -9.65 -10.82 6.27
CA GLY A 305 -11.06 -10.50 6.11
C GLY A 305 -12.04 -11.66 6.28
N ALA A 306 -11.57 -12.89 6.55
CA ALA A 306 -12.37 -14.02 7.05
C ALA A 306 -13.71 -14.27 6.34
N SER A 307 -13.87 -13.86 5.08
CA SER A 307 -15.21 -13.79 4.47
C SER A 307 -15.79 -15.16 4.14
N LYS A 308 -15.00 -16.24 4.26
CA LYS A 308 -15.39 -17.62 3.94
C LYS A 308 -14.77 -18.69 4.86
N GLY A 309 -14.27 -18.33 6.04
CA GLY A 309 -13.60 -19.30 6.91
C GLY A 309 -13.02 -18.71 8.19
N SER A 310 -12.08 -19.42 8.81
CA SER A 310 -11.42 -18.99 10.03
C SER A 310 -10.70 -17.65 9.83
N ALA A 311 -10.72 -16.80 10.87
CA ALA A 311 -9.99 -15.53 10.86
C ALA A 311 -8.46 -15.71 10.83
N ARG A 312 -8.00 -16.93 11.13
CA ARG A 312 -6.60 -17.32 11.13
C ARG A 312 -6.41 -18.64 10.40
N ALA A 313 -5.34 -18.75 9.63
CA ALA A 313 -4.87 -19.99 9.04
C ALA A 313 -3.51 -20.35 9.63
N GLU A 314 -3.32 -21.63 9.96
CA GLU A 314 -1.99 -22.13 10.33
C GLU A 314 -1.16 -22.31 9.07
N ALA A 315 0.02 -21.70 9.06
CA ALA A 315 1.04 -21.98 8.06
C ALA A 315 2.35 -22.31 8.79
N THR A 316 3.06 -23.32 8.32
CA THR A 316 4.43 -23.55 8.80
C THR A 316 5.38 -22.71 7.96
N GLU A 317 5.88 -21.64 8.56
CA GLU A 317 6.92 -20.80 7.98
C GLU A 317 8.24 -21.55 7.99
N VAL A 318 8.96 -21.50 6.86
CA VAL A 318 10.25 -22.18 6.69
C VAL A 318 11.27 -21.22 6.13
N VAL A 319 12.44 -21.19 6.74
CA VAL A 319 13.61 -20.45 6.25
C VAL A 319 14.68 -21.43 5.82
N TYR A 320 15.01 -21.40 4.54
CA TYR A 320 16.07 -22.18 3.93
C TYR A 320 17.34 -21.32 3.81
N LEU A 321 18.50 -21.87 4.15
CA LEU A 321 19.81 -21.30 3.85
C LEU A 321 20.48 -22.18 2.80
N ALA A 322 20.84 -21.59 1.67
CA ALA A 322 21.56 -22.25 0.59
C ALA A 322 22.90 -21.52 0.36
N ARG A 323 24.01 -22.24 0.56
CA ARG A 323 25.37 -21.68 0.46
C ARG A 323 25.99 -21.92 -0.91
N SER A 324 26.57 -20.86 -1.48
CA SER A 324 27.26 -20.90 -2.77
C SER A 324 28.68 -21.46 -2.67
N ALA A 325 29.35 -21.25 -1.53
CA ALA A 325 30.68 -21.78 -1.22
C ALA A 325 30.62 -22.93 -0.21
#